data_AF-A0A3Q7H3C7-F1
#
_entry.id   AF-A0A3Q7H3C7-F1
#
_cell.length_a   1.000
_cell.length_b   1.000
_cell.length_c   1.000
_cell.angle_alpha   90.00
_cell.angle_beta   90.00
_cell.angle_gamma   90.00
#
_symmetry.space_group_name_H-M   'P 1'
#
loop_
_entity.id
_entity.type
_entity.pdbx_description
1 polymer ?
#
loop_
_entity_poly.entity_id
_entity_poly.type
_entity_poly.pdbx_seq_one_letter_code
_entity_poly.pdbx_strand_id
1 'polypeptide(L)'
;MGNIRTLLPLVLVLFCALVASVCGYEYEGRKSEQRTQGEKWFLLRQLHNVVKTDAGSMRMVKGGYRAGSFLHSPMHIGFISMEPNSLFIPQYLDSDLVLFVHHGEARVGHVYRDELAERSLKQGDIYTIPAGSAFYLENRNENQRLRIICSIDITSESMGWHAFQSFFIGGGTHPASVLAGFDHTTLSTALNVSTEELKTFLTRQTSGPIVHLSGSHHTNTWSEFLAQEPHHKLAHLKRIVNFEEEASSKQEESTWSMRKILFTLLNREDIVNRVGHRAPSACSLYNRNTDFKNEYGWTKKLDESDYSPLKQSGHGVYIVNLSPGSMMAPHVNPTAIEYGVVLKGTGRIQIVYPNGTLAMNARVREGDVFWVPRYFPFCQIASTNGPFEFFGFTTSARRNHPQFLVGRNSLMQRLRGPEFAAAFGIGEKRLKRITNAQHEQIILPSSSSTPGDMV
;
A
#
# COMPACT_ATOMS: atom_id res chain seq x y z
N MET A 1 10.27 36.18 51.89
CA MET A 1 10.87 34.95 51.31
C MET A 1 9.77 33.89 51.20
N GLY A 2 9.04 33.89 50.08
CA GLY A 2 7.92 32.99 49.83
C GLY A 2 8.39 31.72 49.12
N ASN A 3 7.76 30.59 49.49
CA ASN A 3 8.15 29.22 49.16
C ASN A 3 8.22 28.92 47.64
N ILE A 4 9.40 29.13 47.04
CA ILE A 4 9.74 28.64 45.69
C ILE A 4 9.94 27.10 45.67
N ARG A 5 10.16 26.47 46.84
CA ARG A 5 10.42 25.02 46.94
C ARG A 5 9.19 24.12 46.80
N THR A 6 7.97 24.65 46.91
CA THR A 6 6.72 23.87 46.76
C THR A 6 6.04 24.00 45.40
N LEU A 7 6.43 24.99 44.59
CA LEU A 7 5.87 25.23 43.26
C LEU A 7 6.44 24.30 42.18
N LEU A 8 7.73 23.98 42.26
CA LEU A 8 8.41 23.11 41.29
C LEU A 8 7.82 21.68 41.20
N PRO A 9 7.55 20.96 42.31
CA PRO A 9 6.94 19.63 42.22
C PRO A 9 5.48 19.69 41.76
N LEU A 10 4.75 20.76 42.08
CA LEU A 10 3.35 20.91 41.65
C LEU A 10 3.25 21.14 40.14
N VAL A 11 4.16 21.94 39.57
CA VAL A 11 4.27 22.16 38.13
C VAL A 11 4.68 20.87 37.41
N LEU A 12 5.58 20.07 37.98
CA LEU A 12 5.99 18.79 37.39
C LEU A 12 4.84 17.77 37.40
N VAL A 13 4.04 17.70 38.47
CA VAL A 13 2.86 16.83 38.55
C VAL A 13 1.77 17.28 37.58
N LEU A 14 1.52 18.59 37.47
CA LEU A 14 0.60 19.16 36.47
C LEU A 14 1.07 18.87 35.05
N PHE A 15 2.38 18.97 34.78
CA PHE A 15 2.95 18.66 33.46
C PHE A 15 2.86 17.16 33.15
N CYS A 16 3.13 16.27 34.11
CA CYS A 16 2.93 14.83 33.94
C CYS A 16 1.45 14.45 33.76
N ALA A 17 0.54 15.11 34.46
CA ALA A 17 -0.90 14.92 34.29
C ALA A 17 -1.41 15.47 32.93
N LEU A 18 -0.85 16.58 32.45
CA LEU A 18 -1.13 17.12 31.10
C LEU A 18 -0.56 16.22 30.01
N VAL A 19 0.65 15.68 30.17
CA VAL A 19 1.24 14.72 29.21
C VAL A 19 0.45 13.41 29.22
N ALA A 20 -0.01 12.93 30.37
CA ALA A 20 -0.91 11.77 30.46
C ALA A 20 -2.30 12.05 29.86
N SER A 21 -2.82 13.28 29.97
CA SER A 21 -4.09 13.70 29.36
C SER A 21 -3.96 13.91 27.84
N VAL A 22 -2.82 14.38 27.34
CA VAL A 22 -2.57 14.58 25.90
C VAL A 22 -2.24 13.26 25.20
N CYS A 23 -1.62 12.30 25.91
CA CYS A 23 -1.52 10.92 25.43
C CYS A 23 -2.82 10.09 25.60
N GLY A 24 -3.84 10.63 26.28
CA GLY A 24 -5.08 9.93 26.62
C GLY A 24 -6.23 10.08 25.62
N TYR A 25 -6.11 10.92 24.59
CA TYR A 25 -7.19 11.17 23.63
C TYR A 25 -6.82 10.70 22.22
N GLU A 26 -6.92 9.39 22.00
CA GLU A 26 -7.46 8.78 20.78
C GLU A 26 -7.68 7.28 21.06
N TYR A 27 -8.75 6.99 21.80
CA TYR A 27 -9.28 5.63 21.90
C TYR A 27 -10.79 5.70 21.64
N GLU A 28 -11.16 5.88 20.38
CA GLU A 28 -12.50 5.47 19.94
C GLU A 28 -12.57 3.94 20.04
N GLY A 29 -13.28 3.50 21.08
CA GLY A 29 -13.47 2.12 21.44
C GLY A 29 -14.22 1.34 20.36
N ARG A 30 -13.45 0.69 19.49
CA ARG A 30 -13.91 -0.54 18.83
C ARG A 30 -13.67 -1.68 19.82
N LYS A 31 -14.73 -2.36 20.26
CA LYS A 31 -14.66 -3.56 21.11
C LYS A 31 -13.51 -4.45 20.61
N SER A 32 -12.40 -4.47 21.36
CA SER A 32 -11.19 -5.21 21.02
C SER A 32 -11.46 -6.68 21.27
N GLU A 33 -11.80 -7.45 20.22
CA GLU A 33 -11.56 -8.89 20.23
C GLU A 33 -10.13 -9.13 20.72
N GLN A 34 -9.98 -9.96 21.74
CA GLN A 34 -8.71 -10.20 22.42
C GLN A 34 -7.80 -11.00 21.48
N ARG A 35 -7.05 -10.28 20.63
CA ARG A 35 -6.21 -10.89 19.59
C ARG A 35 -5.12 -11.75 20.20
N THR A 36 -4.88 -12.89 19.56
CA THR A 36 -3.74 -13.75 19.89
C THR A 36 -2.43 -13.04 19.58
N GLN A 37 -1.34 -13.45 20.23
CA GLN A 37 0.00 -12.91 19.96
C GLN A 37 0.38 -13.08 18.48
N GLY A 38 0.06 -14.23 17.88
CA GLY A 38 0.27 -14.51 16.46
C GLY A 38 -0.44 -13.52 15.55
N GLU A 39 -1.72 -13.23 15.81
CA GLU A 39 -2.47 -12.23 15.03
C GLU A 39 -1.83 -10.84 15.12
N LYS A 40 -1.30 -10.46 16.29
CA LYS A 40 -0.58 -9.18 16.45
C LYS A 40 0.72 -9.14 15.64
N TRP A 41 1.35 -10.28 15.37
CA TRP A 41 2.62 -10.34 14.63
C TRP A 41 2.41 -10.46 13.12
N PHE A 42 1.50 -11.34 12.67
CA PHE A 42 1.37 -11.71 11.26
C PHE A 42 0.19 -11.05 10.54
N LEU A 43 -0.79 -10.46 11.25
CA LEU A 43 -1.86 -9.66 10.63
C LEU A 43 -1.57 -8.15 10.75
N LEU A 44 -1.43 -7.48 9.61
CA LEU A 44 -1.22 -6.05 9.51
C LEU A 44 -2.57 -5.32 9.43
N ARG A 45 -3.32 -5.31 10.54
CA ARG A 45 -4.66 -4.68 10.57
C ARG A 45 -4.66 -3.18 10.93
N GLN A 46 -3.55 -2.64 11.44
CA GLN A 46 -3.48 -1.23 11.83
C GLN A 46 -3.23 -0.35 10.60
N LEU A 47 -4.31 0.27 10.14
CA LEU A 47 -4.32 1.14 8.98
C LEU A 47 -4.10 2.58 9.41
N HIS A 48 -3.06 3.21 8.88
CA HIS A 48 -2.69 4.59 9.17
C HIS A 48 -3.11 5.48 8.01
N ASN A 49 -3.70 6.64 8.28
CA ASN A 49 -3.96 7.65 7.26
C ASN A 49 -2.64 8.37 6.94
N VAL A 50 -2.25 8.36 5.67
CA VAL A 50 -1.10 9.12 5.17
C VAL A 50 -1.57 10.40 4.49
N VAL A 51 -2.62 10.28 3.67
CA VAL A 51 -3.28 11.39 3.00
C VAL A 51 -4.79 11.24 3.16
N LYS A 52 -5.47 12.34 3.45
CA LYS A 52 -6.94 12.42 3.44
C LYS A 52 -7.36 13.79 2.94
N THR A 53 -8.06 13.82 1.81
CA THR A 53 -8.64 15.01 1.20
C THR A 53 -10.05 14.68 0.70
N ASP A 54 -10.79 15.65 0.18
CA ASP A 54 -12.12 15.42 -0.41
C ASP A 54 -12.04 14.64 -1.74
N ALA A 55 -10.91 14.77 -2.47
CA ALA A 55 -10.68 14.09 -3.75
C ALA A 55 -10.09 12.68 -3.61
N GLY A 56 -9.72 12.25 -2.40
CA GLY A 56 -9.21 10.90 -2.19
C GLY A 56 -8.47 10.69 -0.87
N SER A 57 -7.88 9.50 -0.73
CA SER A 57 -7.09 9.15 0.44
C SER A 57 -5.96 8.18 0.09
N MET A 58 -4.88 8.24 0.87
CA MET A 58 -3.85 7.23 0.92
C MET A 58 -3.76 6.71 2.35
N ARG A 59 -3.96 5.41 2.51
CA ARG A 59 -3.84 4.71 3.78
C ARG A 59 -2.75 3.65 3.68
N MET A 60 -2.18 3.26 4.80
CA MET A 60 -1.07 2.31 4.80
C MET A 60 -1.07 1.42 6.03
N VAL A 61 -0.74 0.15 5.84
CA VAL A 61 -0.38 -0.74 6.95
C VAL A 61 1.14 -0.83 7.05
N LYS A 62 1.64 -0.54 8.24
CA LYS A 62 3.08 -0.55 8.51
C LYS A 62 3.56 -1.98 8.74
N GLY A 63 4.59 -2.33 7.98
CA GLY A 63 5.57 -3.34 8.34
C GLY A 63 6.50 -2.85 9.46
N GLY A 64 7.74 -3.31 9.45
CA GLY A 64 8.79 -3.00 10.42
C GLY A 64 8.81 -3.96 11.60
N TYR A 65 9.53 -3.57 12.65
CA TYR A 65 9.55 -4.27 13.93
C TYR A 65 8.25 -4.04 14.69
N ARG A 66 7.74 -5.07 15.35
CA ARG A 66 6.56 -4.99 16.22
C ARG A 66 6.95 -5.21 17.66
N ALA A 67 6.31 -4.48 18.56
CA ALA A 67 6.51 -4.65 20.00
C ALA A 67 6.30 -6.11 20.40
N GLY A 68 7.33 -6.70 21.01
CA GLY A 68 7.35 -8.09 21.45
C GLY A 68 7.58 -9.13 20.34
N SER A 69 7.94 -8.74 19.11
CA SER A 69 8.32 -9.67 18.03
C SER A 69 9.77 -9.42 17.59
N PHE A 70 10.52 -10.50 17.39
CA PHE A 70 11.85 -10.45 16.76
C PHE A 70 11.78 -10.43 15.22
N LEU A 71 10.58 -10.56 14.65
CA LEU A 71 10.38 -10.61 13.21
C LEU A 71 10.32 -9.20 12.62
N HIS A 72 11.02 -9.02 11.50
CA HIS A 72 11.04 -7.78 10.74
C HIS A 72 10.25 -7.95 9.43
N SER A 73 9.21 -7.14 9.24
CA SER A 73 8.43 -7.06 8.01
C SER A 73 9.02 -5.95 7.13
N PRO A 74 9.80 -6.22 6.07
CA PRO A 74 10.60 -5.20 5.37
C PRO A 74 9.82 -4.27 4.45
N MET A 75 8.49 -4.34 4.42
CA MET A 75 7.67 -3.66 3.42
C MET A 75 6.38 -3.13 4.03
N HIS A 76 5.94 -1.99 3.55
CA HIS A 76 4.63 -1.43 3.85
C HIS A 76 3.66 -1.70 2.70
N ILE A 77 2.37 -1.79 3.00
CA ILE A 77 1.31 -1.92 1.99
C ILE A 77 0.45 -0.66 2.02
N GLY A 78 0.45 0.06 0.91
CA GLY A 78 -0.35 1.26 0.68
C GLY A 78 -1.67 0.95 -0.04
N PHE A 79 -2.67 1.76 0.26
CA PHE A 79 -4.00 1.75 -0.34
C PHE A 79 -4.35 3.16 -0.77
N ILE A 80 -4.36 3.40 -2.08
CA ILE A 80 -4.72 4.69 -2.67
C ILE A 80 -6.15 4.58 -3.19
N SER A 81 -7.00 5.50 -2.76
CA SER A 81 -8.38 5.66 -3.25
C SER A 81 -8.52 7.07 -3.80
N MET A 82 -8.95 7.18 -5.05
CA MET A 82 -9.08 8.45 -5.75
C MET A 82 -10.50 8.58 -6.30
N GLU A 83 -11.14 9.71 -6.03
CA GLU A 83 -12.47 10.03 -6.57
C GLU A 83 -12.40 10.24 -8.08
N PRO A 84 -13.54 10.22 -8.79
CA PRO A 84 -13.61 10.64 -10.18
C PRO A 84 -12.96 12.03 -10.40
N ASN A 85 -12.37 12.23 -11.57
CA ASN A 85 -11.73 13.49 -11.96
C ASN A 85 -10.76 14.05 -10.89
N SER A 86 -9.80 13.23 -10.47
CA SER A 86 -8.84 13.60 -9.42
C SER A 86 -7.39 13.35 -9.84
N LEU A 87 -6.48 14.05 -9.16
CA LEU A 87 -5.04 14.03 -9.38
C LEU A 87 -4.33 13.87 -8.04
N PHE A 88 -3.50 12.83 -7.94
CA PHE A 88 -2.44 12.77 -6.94
C PHE A 88 -1.27 13.58 -7.50
N ILE A 89 -1.00 14.74 -6.90
CA ILE A 89 -0.12 15.77 -7.45
C ILE A 89 1.33 15.28 -7.63
N PRO A 90 2.12 15.94 -8.53
CA PRO A 90 3.49 15.56 -8.82
C PRO A 90 4.40 15.50 -7.58
N GLN A 91 5.04 14.36 -7.37
CA GLN A 91 5.96 14.10 -6.26
C GLN A 91 7.00 13.03 -6.63
N TYR A 92 8.03 12.87 -5.83
CA TYR A 92 8.86 11.66 -5.79
C TYR A 92 8.92 11.10 -4.37
N LEU A 93 9.25 9.82 -4.24
CA LEU A 93 9.46 9.16 -2.95
C LEU A 93 10.91 8.72 -2.80
N ASP A 94 11.35 8.52 -1.56
CA ASP A 94 12.60 7.84 -1.21
C ASP A 94 12.49 6.30 -1.27
N SER A 95 11.34 5.74 -1.67
CA SER A 95 11.08 4.29 -1.75
C SER A 95 10.62 3.87 -3.14
N ASP A 96 11.01 2.66 -3.55
CA ASP A 96 10.45 2.01 -4.74
C ASP A 96 8.97 1.66 -4.51
N LEU A 97 8.17 1.79 -5.58
CA LEU A 97 6.76 1.45 -5.60
C LEU A 97 6.47 0.36 -6.62
N VAL A 98 5.69 -0.64 -6.21
CA VAL A 98 4.97 -1.52 -7.15
C VAL A 98 3.49 -1.28 -6.98
N LEU A 99 2.85 -0.75 -8.02
CA LEU A 99 1.43 -0.46 -8.07
C LEU A 99 0.66 -1.64 -8.65
N PHE A 100 -0.47 -1.98 -8.04
CA PHE A 100 -1.49 -2.87 -8.57
C PHE A 100 -2.82 -2.14 -8.65
N VAL A 101 -3.37 -2.00 -9.86
CA VAL A 101 -4.68 -1.38 -10.06
C VAL A 101 -5.78 -2.37 -9.68
N HIS A 102 -6.25 -2.29 -8.45
CA HIS A 102 -7.27 -3.19 -7.92
C HIS A 102 -8.66 -2.91 -8.53
N HIS A 103 -9.00 -1.64 -8.76
CA HIS A 103 -10.27 -1.23 -9.36
C HIS A 103 -10.17 0.13 -10.08
N GLY A 104 -10.87 0.28 -11.20
CA GLY A 104 -10.87 1.49 -12.02
C GLY A 104 -9.71 1.55 -13.01
N GLU A 105 -9.47 2.74 -13.55
CA GLU A 105 -8.38 3.04 -14.49
C GLU A 105 -7.58 4.24 -13.97
N ALA A 106 -6.27 4.23 -14.24
CA ALA A 106 -5.37 5.30 -13.85
C ALA A 106 -4.54 5.75 -15.05
N ARG A 107 -4.18 7.03 -15.07
CA ARG A 107 -3.06 7.50 -15.89
C ARG A 107 -1.91 7.86 -14.98
N VAL A 108 -0.74 7.30 -15.26
CA VAL A 108 0.50 7.56 -14.52
C VAL A 108 1.42 8.37 -15.41
N GLY A 109 1.78 9.57 -14.97
CA GLY A 109 2.91 10.28 -15.52
C GLY A 109 4.12 10.01 -14.65
N HIS A 110 5.23 9.56 -15.25
CA HIS A 110 6.45 9.19 -14.54
C HIS A 110 7.65 9.67 -15.35
N VAL A 111 8.56 10.41 -14.71
CA VAL A 111 9.83 10.83 -15.32
C VAL A 111 10.77 9.63 -15.37
N TYR A 112 11.06 9.17 -16.59
CA TYR A 112 11.94 8.04 -16.85
C TYR A 112 13.07 8.48 -17.77
N ARG A 113 14.32 8.41 -17.27
CA ARG A 113 15.53 8.85 -18.00
C ARG A 113 15.35 10.25 -18.59
N ASP A 114 14.96 11.19 -17.73
CA ASP A 114 14.79 12.63 -18.00
C ASP A 114 13.60 13.02 -18.88
N GLU A 115 12.78 12.06 -19.32
CA GLU A 115 11.57 12.32 -20.10
C GLU A 115 10.30 11.95 -19.30
N LEU A 116 9.26 12.79 -19.39
CA LEU A 116 7.95 12.44 -18.85
C LEU A 116 7.30 11.39 -19.76
N ALA A 117 7.09 10.20 -19.20
CA ALA A 117 6.32 9.15 -19.86
C ALA A 117 4.95 9.00 -19.21
N GLU A 118 3.91 9.00 -20.04
CA GLU A 118 2.54 8.75 -19.59
C GLU A 118 2.10 7.33 -19.96
N ARG A 119 1.47 6.63 -19.02
CA ARG A 119 0.94 5.27 -19.21
C ARG A 119 -0.47 5.19 -18.65
N SER A 120 -1.39 4.63 -19.45
CA SER A 120 -2.72 4.26 -18.98
C SER A 120 -2.65 2.86 -18.38
N LEU A 121 -3.18 2.71 -17.15
CA LEU A 121 -3.26 1.47 -16.41
C LEU A 121 -4.73 1.08 -16.24
N LYS A 122 -5.03 -0.20 -16.47
CA LYS A 122 -6.36 -0.78 -16.29
C LYS A 122 -6.39 -1.68 -15.07
N GLN A 123 -7.60 -2.06 -14.65
CA GLN A 123 -7.77 -3.04 -13.60
C GLN A 123 -6.95 -4.31 -13.86
N GLY A 124 -6.18 -4.74 -12.86
CA GLY A 124 -5.30 -5.89 -12.95
C GLY A 124 -3.87 -5.56 -13.38
N ASP A 125 -3.58 -4.31 -13.78
CA ASP A 125 -2.25 -3.92 -14.22
C ASP A 125 -1.29 -3.68 -13.06
N ILE A 126 -0.03 -4.05 -13.31
CA ILE A 126 1.14 -3.84 -12.48
C ILE A 126 2.03 -2.78 -13.12
N TYR A 127 2.49 -1.82 -12.33
CA TYR A 127 3.41 -0.78 -12.77
C TYR A 127 4.42 -0.44 -11.66
N THR A 128 5.67 -0.20 -12.01
CA THR A 128 6.72 0.12 -11.03
C THR A 128 7.17 1.56 -11.16
N ILE A 129 7.37 2.25 -10.03
CA ILE A 129 7.93 3.59 -9.98
C ILE A 129 9.16 3.55 -9.07
N PRO A 130 10.36 3.83 -9.59
CA PRO A 130 11.56 3.79 -8.78
C PRO A 130 11.66 4.93 -7.77
N ALA A 131 12.36 4.69 -6.66
CA ALA A 131 12.76 5.74 -5.73
C ALA A 131 13.45 6.90 -6.47
N GLY A 132 13.18 8.13 -6.02
CA GLY A 132 13.67 9.37 -6.62
C GLY A 132 13.02 9.76 -7.95
N SER A 133 12.21 8.90 -8.58
CA SER A 133 11.56 9.25 -9.83
C SER A 133 10.29 10.06 -9.60
N ALA A 134 10.20 11.24 -10.21
CA ALA A 134 9.01 12.07 -10.14
C ALA A 134 7.82 11.42 -10.88
N PHE A 135 6.65 11.45 -10.26
CA PHE A 135 5.42 10.92 -10.84
C PHE A 135 4.16 11.65 -10.36
N TYR A 136 3.05 11.46 -11.07
CA TYR A 136 1.69 11.76 -10.62
C TYR A 136 0.76 10.61 -11.00
N LEU A 137 -0.37 10.51 -10.30
CA LEU A 137 -1.46 9.58 -10.62
C LEU A 137 -2.72 10.39 -10.94
N GLU A 138 -3.42 10.02 -11.99
CA GLU A 138 -4.61 10.72 -12.45
C GLU A 138 -5.77 9.73 -12.63
N ASN A 139 -6.92 10.04 -12.04
CA ASN A 139 -8.18 9.37 -12.33
C ASN A 139 -9.03 10.29 -13.21
N ARG A 140 -9.05 10.03 -14.51
CA ARG A 140 -9.86 10.77 -15.51
C ARG A 140 -11.27 10.24 -15.67
N ASN A 141 -11.62 9.16 -14.99
CA ASN A 141 -12.96 8.61 -15.09
C ASN A 141 -13.94 9.55 -14.39
N GLU A 142 -15.12 9.77 -14.99
CA GLU A 142 -16.15 10.66 -14.47
C GLU A 142 -17.04 10.01 -13.41
N ASN A 143 -17.16 8.69 -13.42
CA ASN A 143 -18.15 7.96 -12.64
C ASN A 143 -17.56 6.84 -11.77
N GLN A 144 -16.28 6.51 -11.97
CA GLN A 144 -15.63 5.40 -11.30
C GLN A 144 -14.48 5.87 -10.41
N ARG A 145 -14.50 5.40 -9.16
CA ARG A 145 -13.38 5.56 -8.23
C ARG A 145 -12.22 4.66 -8.64
N LEU A 146 -11.01 5.17 -8.51
CA LEU A 146 -9.78 4.41 -8.66
C LEU A 146 -9.33 3.86 -7.30
N ARG A 147 -8.97 2.58 -7.25
CA ARG A 147 -8.34 1.93 -6.10
C ARG A 147 -7.05 1.23 -6.52
N ILE A 148 -5.94 1.63 -5.91
CA ILE A 148 -4.62 1.04 -6.12
C ILE A 148 -4.13 0.45 -4.81
N ILE A 149 -3.54 -0.74 -4.88
CA ILE A 149 -2.76 -1.34 -3.79
C ILE A 149 -1.30 -1.24 -4.20
N CYS A 150 -0.43 -0.76 -3.32
CA CYS A 150 1.00 -0.66 -3.62
C CYS A 150 1.88 -1.25 -2.53
N SER A 151 3.03 -1.77 -2.93
CA SER A 151 4.14 -1.98 -2.00
C SER A 151 4.98 -0.71 -1.90
N ILE A 152 5.49 -0.47 -0.69
CA ILE A 152 6.41 0.63 -0.40
C ILE A 152 7.56 0.01 0.42
N ASP A 153 8.78 0.09 -0.10
CA ASP A 153 9.97 -0.42 0.58
C ASP A 153 10.32 0.38 1.83
N ILE A 154 10.73 -0.34 2.88
CA ILE A 154 11.32 0.29 4.06
C ILE A 154 12.78 0.62 3.74
N THR A 155 13.08 1.90 3.60
CA THR A 155 14.46 2.34 3.37
C THR A 155 15.11 2.76 4.68
N SER A 156 16.40 2.44 4.83
CA SER A 156 17.23 2.94 5.93
C SER A 156 17.56 4.43 5.80
N GLU A 157 17.20 5.04 4.67
CA GLU A 157 17.48 6.43 4.32
C GLU A 157 16.35 7.38 4.77
N SER A 158 15.18 6.84 5.11
CA SER A 158 14.10 7.62 5.70
C SER A 158 14.58 8.25 7.02
N MET A 159 14.34 9.54 7.21
CA MET A 159 14.72 10.27 8.44
C MET A 159 13.85 9.85 9.62
N GLY A 160 14.03 8.61 10.12
CA GLY A 160 13.71 8.06 11.45
C GLY A 160 12.27 8.10 11.99
N TRP A 161 11.41 8.99 11.50
CA TRP A 161 10.11 9.33 12.08
C TRP A 161 8.95 8.94 11.16
N HIS A 162 9.22 8.78 9.86
CA HIS A 162 8.23 8.44 8.84
C HIS A 162 8.57 7.09 8.18
N ALA A 163 7.53 6.40 7.73
CA ALA A 163 7.61 5.10 7.08
C ALA A 163 8.29 5.16 5.69
N PHE A 164 8.14 6.32 5.03
CA PHE A 164 8.74 6.75 3.78
C PHE A 164 8.53 8.27 3.70
N GLN A 165 9.23 8.96 2.82
CA GLN A 165 9.11 10.40 2.64
C GLN A 165 8.57 10.75 1.24
N SER A 166 7.46 11.50 1.23
CA SER A 166 6.98 12.17 0.03
C SER A 166 7.65 13.53 -0.13
N PHE A 167 8.21 13.76 -1.32
CA PHE A 167 8.76 15.04 -1.74
C PHE A 167 7.88 15.63 -2.84
N PHE A 168 6.99 16.52 -2.45
CA PHE A 168 6.02 17.14 -3.35
C PHE A 168 6.69 18.19 -4.23
N ILE A 169 6.64 18.01 -5.55
CA ILE A 169 7.11 19.01 -6.53
C ILE A 169 6.00 20.01 -6.77
N GLY A 170 4.81 19.51 -7.10
CA GLY A 170 3.57 20.30 -7.11
C GLY A 170 3.03 20.44 -5.70
N GLY A 171 2.41 21.58 -5.39
CA GLY A 171 1.87 21.84 -4.05
C GLY A 171 1.62 23.32 -3.84
N GLY A 172 1.37 23.69 -2.59
CA GLY A 172 1.24 25.08 -2.18
C GLY A 172 1.55 25.20 -0.70
N THR A 173 0.58 25.61 0.13
CA THR A 173 0.75 25.53 1.59
C THR A 173 0.40 24.16 2.17
N HIS A 174 -0.37 23.36 1.45
CA HIS A 174 -0.73 22.01 1.88
C HIS A 174 -0.95 21.07 0.68
N PRO A 175 -0.02 20.13 0.41
CA PRO A 175 1.32 20.03 1.02
C PRO A 175 2.23 21.17 0.55
N ALA A 176 3.26 21.45 1.35
CA ALA A 176 4.35 22.33 0.94
C ALA A 176 5.14 21.68 -0.21
N SER A 177 5.38 22.45 -1.28
CA SER A 177 6.32 22.03 -2.32
C SER A 177 7.76 22.08 -1.79
N VAL A 178 8.61 21.15 -2.23
CA VAL A 178 10.06 21.21 -1.96
C VAL A 178 10.69 22.52 -2.45
N LEU A 179 10.09 23.15 -3.46
CA LEU A 179 10.54 24.44 -3.98
C LEU A 179 10.42 25.55 -2.91
N ALA A 180 9.44 25.47 -2.02
CA ALA A 180 9.23 26.46 -0.97
C ALA A 180 10.32 26.42 0.13
N GLY A 181 11.17 25.38 0.15
CA GLY A 181 12.29 25.29 1.08
C GLY A 181 13.54 26.08 0.65
N PHE A 182 13.62 26.50 -0.62
CA PHE A 182 14.74 27.30 -1.11
C PHE A 182 14.55 28.78 -0.76
N ASP A 183 15.68 29.49 -0.62
CA ASP A 183 15.66 30.94 -0.48
C ASP A 183 14.89 31.60 -1.64
N HIS A 184 13.96 32.49 -1.30
CA HIS A 184 13.04 33.09 -2.28
C HIS A 184 13.80 33.91 -3.33
N THR A 185 14.89 34.59 -2.96
CA THR A 185 15.67 35.37 -3.93
C THR A 185 16.37 34.41 -4.91
N THR A 186 17.00 33.36 -4.39
CA THR A 186 17.66 32.31 -5.18
C THR A 186 16.68 31.66 -6.16
N LEU A 187 15.52 31.23 -5.69
CA LEU A 187 14.54 30.55 -6.53
C LEU A 187 13.88 31.52 -7.53
N SER A 188 13.62 32.76 -7.15
CA SER A 188 13.10 33.79 -8.06
C SER A 188 14.10 34.09 -9.19
N THR A 189 15.40 34.15 -8.88
CA THR A 189 16.47 34.29 -9.87
C THR A 189 16.56 33.06 -10.78
N ALA A 190 16.51 31.86 -10.20
CA ALA A 190 16.59 30.61 -10.97
C ALA A 190 15.41 30.42 -11.93
N LEU A 191 14.19 30.78 -11.50
CA LEU A 191 12.98 30.73 -12.30
C LEU A 191 12.80 31.97 -13.19
N ASN A 192 13.61 33.01 -13.00
CA ASN A 192 13.50 34.31 -13.66
C ASN A 192 12.10 34.94 -13.52
N VAL A 193 11.60 35.00 -12.29
CA VAL A 193 10.30 35.59 -11.92
C VAL A 193 10.46 36.57 -10.75
N SER A 194 9.46 37.42 -10.50
CA SER A 194 9.45 38.26 -9.31
C SER A 194 9.21 37.44 -8.04
N THR A 195 9.66 37.94 -6.90
CA THR A 195 9.42 37.32 -5.58
C THR A 195 7.94 37.24 -5.23
N GLU A 196 7.13 38.22 -5.68
CA GLU A 196 5.68 38.24 -5.45
C GLU A 196 4.94 37.19 -6.28
N GLU A 197 5.32 37.03 -7.54
CA GLU A 197 4.78 35.95 -8.40
C GLU A 197 5.17 34.59 -7.83
N LEU A 198 6.42 34.43 -7.40
CA LEU A 198 6.89 33.20 -6.77
C LEU A 198 6.11 32.88 -5.48
N LYS A 199 5.88 33.88 -4.63
CA LYS A 199 5.11 33.70 -3.39
C LYS A 199 3.69 33.26 -3.70
N THR A 200 3.03 33.90 -4.66
CA THR A 200 1.67 33.53 -5.10
C THR A 200 1.64 32.11 -5.67
N PHE A 201 2.61 31.76 -6.53
CA PHE A 201 2.75 30.43 -7.12
C PHE A 201 2.89 29.33 -6.05
N LEU A 202 3.73 29.56 -5.03
CA LEU A 202 4.02 28.58 -3.97
C LEU A 202 2.94 28.49 -2.88
N THR A 203 1.97 29.39 -2.82
CA THR A 203 0.93 29.37 -1.76
C THR A 203 -0.48 29.05 -2.27
N ARG A 204 -0.72 29.12 -3.57
CA ARG A 204 -2.07 29.02 -4.17
C ARG A 204 -2.81 27.71 -3.88
N GLN A 205 -2.12 26.59 -3.79
CA GLN A 205 -2.73 25.27 -3.58
C GLN A 205 -2.79 24.90 -2.08
N THR A 206 -3.98 24.56 -1.58
CA THR A 206 -4.21 24.23 -0.16
C THR A 206 -5.06 22.96 0.06
N SER A 207 -5.56 22.34 -1.00
CA SER A 207 -6.51 21.22 -0.97
C SER A 207 -5.86 19.86 -0.63
N GLY A 208 -4.55 19.83 -0.39
CA GLY A 208 -3.82 18.62 -0.03
C GLY A 208 -3.26 17.85 -1.24
N PRO A 209 -2.65 16.67 -0.99
CA PRO A 209 -1.90 15.93 -2.01
C PRO A 209 -2.74 15.28 -3.11
N ILE A 210 -4.02 15.04 -2.86
CA ILE A 210 -4.97 14.52 -3.85
C ILE A 210 -6.04 15.60 -4.06
N VAL A 211 -6.19 16.07 -5.29
CA VAL A 211 -7.03 17.22 -5.64
C VAL A 211 -7.99 16.87 -6.78
N HIS A 212 -9.11 17.58 -6.89
CA HIS A 212 -9.97 17.49 -8.07
C HIS A 212 -9.34 18.24 -9.25
N LEU A 213 -9.48 17.67 -10.45
CA LEU A 213 -9.07 18.32 -11.69
C LEU A 213 -10.09 19.40 -12.06
N SER A 214 -9.64 20.63 -12.34
CA SER A 214 -10.51 21.74 -12.69
C SER A 214 -11.22 21.46 -14.03
N GLY A 215 -12.53 21.21 -13.95
CA GLY A 215 -13.40 20.84 -15.07
C GLY A 215 -14.66 20.09 -14.64
N SER A 216 -14.63 19.39 -13.50
CA SER A 216 -15.81 18.83 -12.85
C SER A 216 -16.31 19.82 -11.79
N HIS A 217 -17.37 20.56 -12.11
CA HIS A 217 -18.08 21.50 -11.24
C HIS A 217 -17.20 22.44 -10.39
N HIS A 218 -17.12 23.70 -10.79
CA HIS A 218 -16.92 24.77 -9.80
C HIS A 218 -18.10 24.76 -8.83
N THR A 219 -18.10 23.87 -7.83
CA THR A 219 -18.78 24.19 -6.57
C THR A 219 -17.92 25.25 -5.92
N ASN A 220 -18.46 26.46 -5.80
CA ASN A 220 -17.81 27.51 -5.04
C ASN A 220 -17.44 26.92 -3.68
N THR A 221 -16.16 26.90 -3.35
CA THR A 221 -15.61 26.37 -2.09
C THR A 221 -16.30 27.00 -0.87
N TRP A 222 -16.90 28.18 -1.05
CA TRP A 222 -17.77 28.88 -0.11
C TRP A 222 -19.13 28.21 0.17
N SER A 223 -19.76 27.58 -0.82
CA SER A 223 -21.05 26.86 -0.62
C SER A 223 -20.90 25.57 0.19
N GLU A 224 -19.79 24.85 0.03
CA GLU A 224 -19.48 23.65 0.84
C GLU A 224 -19.02 24.02 2.26
N PHE A 225 -18.29 25.13 2.44
CA PHE A 225 -17.96 25.69 3.76
C PHE A 225 -19.22 26.04 4.58
N LEU A 226 -20.24 26.61 3.93
CA LEU A 226 -21.50 26.97 4.60
C LEU A 226 -22.29 25.73 5.05
N ALA A 227 -22.12 24.59 4.39
CA ALA A 227 -22.80 23.32 4.69
C ALA A 227 -22.18 22.49 5.84
N GLN A 228 -21.02 22.86 6.39
CA GLN A 228 -20.35 22.11 7.47
C GLN A 228 -20.87 22.43 8.89
N GLU A 229 -20.72 21.45 9.79
CA GLU A 229 -21.06 21.58 11.22
C GLU A 229 -20.14 22.60 11.97
N PRO A 230 -20.65 23.27 13.04
CA PRO A 230 -19.99 24.43 13.66
C PRO A 230 -18.56 24.19 14.17
N HIS A 231 -18.23 22.98 14.60
CA HIS A 231 -16.91 22.66 15.15
C HIS A 231 -15.81 22.58 14.09
N HIS A 232 -16.13 22.16 12.85
CA HIS A 232 -15.19 22.16 11.73
C HIS A 232 -14.95 23.59 11.19
N LYS A 233 -15.97 24.44 11.23
CA LYS A 233 -15.86 25.88 10.87
C LYS A 233 -14.83 26.61 11.73
N LEU A 234 -14.74 26.29 13.02
CA LEU A 234 -13.82 26.97 13.94
C LEU A 234 -12.34 26.64 13.68
N ALA A 235 -12.03 25.39 13.31
CA ALA A 235 -10.68 24.98 12.92
C ALA A 235 -10.26 25.63 11.59
N HIS A 236 -11.21 25.73 10.66
CA HIS A 236 -11.01 26.37 9.36
C HIS A 236 -10.87 27.90 9.48
N LEU A 237 -11.67 28.54 10.32
CA LEU A 237 -11.62 29.98 10.60
C LEU A 237 -10.37 30.37 11.38
N LYS A 238 -9.94 29.59 12.38
CA LYS A 238 -8.67 29.85 13.08
C LYS A 238 -7.45 29.82 12.14
N ARG A 239 -7.56 29.11 11.01
CA ARG A 239 -6.51 29.02 9.98
C ARG A 239 -6.54 30.22 9.02
N ILE A 240 -7.71 30.79 8.77
CA ILE A 240 -7.92 31.95 7.87
C ILE A 240 -7.63 33.28 8.60
N VAL A 241 -8.04 33.40 9.86
CA VAL A 241 -7.94 34.64 10.66
C VAL A 241 -6.47 35.03 10.96
N ASN A 242 -5.52 34.11 10.81
CA ASN A 242 -4.08 34.43 10.93
C ASN A 242 -3.47 35.08 9.66
N PHE A 243 -4.25 35.37 8.63
CA PHE A 243 -3.72 35.84 7.34
C PHE A 243 -4.44 37.05 6.74
N GLU A 244 -5.45 37.63 7.39
CA GLU A 244 -6.06 38.88 6.92
C GLU A 244 -5.33 40.10 7.51
N GLU A 245 -4.13 40.36 6.99
CA GLU A 245 -3.65 41.72 6.84
C GLU A 245 -2.81 41.81 5.55
N GLU A 246 -3.31 42.68 4.64
CA GLU A 246 -2.70 43.15 3.38
C GLU A 246 -2.67 42.19 2.18
N ALA A 247 -3.65 42.32 1.29
CA ALA A 247 -3.48 43.11 0.05
C ALA A 247 -4.74 43.01 -0.83
N SER A 248 -5.42 44.14 -0.99
CA SER A 248 -6.38 44.40 -2.05
C SER A 248 -5.66 45.06 -3.21
N SER A 249 -5.58 44.40 -4.37
CA SER A 249 -5.56 45.09 -5.66
C SER A 249 -5.88 44.16 -6.83
N LYS A 250 -6.97 44.53 -7.52
CA LYS A 250 -7.27 44.43 -8.96
C LYS A 250 -6.87 43.15 -9.71
N GLN A 251 -7.93 42.39 -9.95
CA GLN A 251 -8.21 41.49 -11.07
C GLN A 251 -7.46 41.87 -12.37
N GLU A 252 -6.44 41.10 -12.69
CA GLU A 252 -5.89 40.96 -14.05
C GLU A 252 -5.85 39.46 -14.38
N GLU A 253 -6.54 39.09 -15.46
CA GLU A 253 -6.56 37.75 -16.01
C GLU A 253 -5.18 37.38 -16.57
N SER A 254 -4.32 36.76 -15.77
CA SER A 254 -3.18 36.00 -16.30
C SER A 254 -3.43 34.52 -16.07
N THR A 255 -4.14 33.93 -17.02
CA THR A 255 -4.21 32.48 -17.25
C THR A 255 -2.82 31.98 -17.67
N TRP A 256 -1.86 31.97 -16.75
CA TRP A 256 -0.67 31.10 -16.82
C TRP A 256 -1.09 29.66 -16.48
N SER A 257 -2.02 29.16 -17.30
CA SER A 257 -1.97 27.88 -18.00
C SER A 257 -0.91 26.89 -17.46
N MET A 258 -1.25 26.16 -16.40
CA MET A 258 -0.77 24.78 -16.19
C MET A 258 -0.95 23.94 -17.47
N ARG A 259 -1.93 24.31 -18.30
CA ARG A 259 -2.09 23.89 -19.68
C ARG A 259 -0.83 24.14 -20.53
N LYS A 260 -0.03 25.21 -20.37
CA LYS A 260 1.21 25.44 -21.15
C LYS A 260 2.32 24.49 -20.74
N ILE A 261 2.52 24.19 -19.45
CA ILE A 261 3.48 23.13 -19.05
C ILE A 261 3.00 21.78 -19.60
N LEU A 262 1.70 21.50 -19.49
CA LEU A 262 1.09 20.30 -20.06
C LEU A 262 1.22 20.26 -21.59
N PHE A 263 1.02 21.37 -22.30
CA PHE A 263 1.09 21.48 -23.76
C PHE A 263 2.52 21.49 -24.28
N THR A 264 3.49 22.04 -23.54
CA THR A 264 4.91 22.03 -23.94
C THR A 264 5.49 20.61 -23.82
N LEU A 265 4.96 19.80 -22.91
CA LEU A 265 5.29 18.37 -22.79
C LEU A 265 4.50 17.50 -23.79
N LEU A 266 3.29 17.89 -24.19
CA LEU A 266 2.45 17.13 -25.12
C LEU A 266 2.73 17.39 -26.61
N ASN A 267 3.36 18.52 -26.99
CA ASN A 267 3.58 18.90 -28.39
C ASN A 267 4.99 18.68 -28.95
N ARG A 268 5.82 17.82 -28.34
CA ARG A 268 7.07 17.40 -28.97
C ARG A 268 6.84 16.18 -29.87
N GLU A 269 6.21 16.40 -31.02
CA GLU A 269 6.31 15.48 -32.16
C GLU A 269 7.71 15.60 -32.79
N ASP A 270 8.70 15.01 -32.13
CA ASP A 270 9.97 14.66 -32.79
C ASP A 270 9.94 13.16 -33.07
N ILE A 271 9.56 12.81 -34.30
CA ILE A 271 9.77 11.47 -34.87
C ILE A 271 11.28 11.28 -35.03
N VAL A 272 11.91 10.75 -33.98
CA VAL A 272 13.21 10.08 -34.11
C VAL A 272 13.02 8.65 -33.61
N ASN A 273 13.07 7.71 -34.54
CA ASN A 273 13.15 6.28 -34.25
C ASN A 273 14.45 5.98 -33.48
N ARG A 274 14.44 6.18 -32.15
CA ARG A 274 15.45 5.62 -31.25
C ARG A 274 14.92 4.30 -30.71
N VAL A 275 15.34 3.22 -31.36
CA VAL A 275 15.22 1.87 -30.82
C VAL A 275 16.06 1.82 -29.53
N GLY A 276 15.41 1.90 -28.36
CA GLY A 276 16.07 1.57 -27.09
C GLY A 276 15.63 2.27 -25.79
N HIS A 277 14.79 3.31 -25.78
CA HIS A 277 14.60 4.16 -24.58
C HIS A 277 13.15 4.58 -24.30
N ARG A 278 12.20 3.65 -24.19
CA ARG A 278 10.84 3.97 -23.76
C ARG A 278 10.63 3.55 -22.31
N ALA A 279 9.92 4.37 -21.52
CA ALA A 279 9.49 3.98 -20.19
C ALA A 279 8.69 2.66 -20.24
N PRO A 280 8.72 1.85 -19.17
CA PRO A 280 8.08 0.54 -19.17
C PRO A 280 6.60 0.61 -19.58
N SER A 281 6.12 -0.43 -20.25
CA SER A 281 4.67 -0.66 -20.37
C SER A 281 4.13 -1.20 -19.06
N ALA A 282 2.82 -1.05 -18.84
CA ALA A 282 2.13 -1.78 -17.78
C ALA A 282 2.10 -3.29 -18.10
N CYS A 283 2.03 -4.13 -17.06
CA CYS A 283 1.86 -5.57 -17.21
C CYS A 283 0.58 -6.04 -16.54
N SER A 284 -0.35 -6.60 -17.31
CA SER A 284 -1.61 -7.12 -16.76
C SER A 284 -1.39 -8.45 -16.06
N LEU A 285 -1.68 -8.52 -14.75
CA LEU A 285 -1.68 -9.77 -13.99
C LEU A 285 -2.88 -10.65 -14.37
N TYR A 286 -4.02 -10.05 -14.70
CA TYR A 286 -5.26 -10.77 -15.00
C TYR A 286 -5.28 -11.41 -16.38
N ASN A 287 -4.65 -10.80 -17.38
CA ASN A 287 -4.61 -11.37 -18.74
C ASN A 287 -3.59 -12.51 -18.90
N ARG A 288 -2.84 -12.84 -17.85
CA ARG A 288 -1.86 -13.93 -17.86
C ARG A 288 -2.52 -15.29 -17.67
N ASN A 289 -1.86 -16.31 -18.23
CA ASN A 289 -2.16 -17.70 -17.95
C ASN A 289 -1.93 -18.01 -16.47
N THR A 290 -2.72 -18.95 -15.95
CA THR A 290 -2.55 -19.44 -14.58
C THR A 290 -1.28 -20.28 -14.47
N ASP A 291 -0.44 -20.00 -13.49
CA ASP A 291 0.69 -20.87 -13.12
C ASP A 291 0.21 -22.22 -12.59
N PHE A 292 -0.96 -22.23 -11.97
CA PHE A 292 -1.62 -23.44 -11.50
C PHE A 292 -3.13 -23.26 -11.53
N LYS A 293 -3.86 -24.32 -11.91
CA LYS A 293 -5.31 -24.37 -11.86
C LYS A 293 -5.78 -25.82 -11.71
N ASN A 294 -6.74 -26.04 -10.82
CA ASN A 294 -7.54 -27.25 -10.73
C ASN A 294 -9.00 -26.88 -10.35
N GLU A 295 -9.81 -27.86 -9.99
CA GLU A 295 -11.22 -27.65 -9.62
C GLU A 295 -11.40 -26.80 -8.34
N TYR A 296 -10.34 -26.70 -7.53
CA TYR A 296 -10.38 -26.07 -6.22
C TYR A 296 -9.86 -24.63 -6.20
N GLY A 297 -9.32 -24.14 -7.32
CA GLY A 297 -8.83 -22.78 -7.45
C GLY A 297 -7.75 -22.59 -8.50
N TRP A 298 -7.12 -21.42 -8.48
CA TRP A 298 -6.03 -21.07 -9.39
C TRP A 298 -5.06 -20.05 -8.78
N THR A 299 -3.84 -20.01 -9.33
CA THR A 299 -2.82 -19.02 -8.95
C THR A 299 -2.23 -18.37 -10.20
N LYS A 300 -1.90 -17.07 -10.11
CA LYS A 300 -1.10 -16.34 -11.10
C LYS A 300 0.04 -15.63 -10.39
N LYS A 301 1.20 -15.59 -11.02
CA LYS A 301 2.42 -14.97 -10.53
C LYS A 301 3.04 -14.11 -11.63
N LEU A 302 3.76 -13.09 -11.21
CA LEU A 302 4.51 -12.21 -12.07
C LEU A 302 5.83 -11.87 -11.38
N ASP A 303 6.93 -12.12 -12.07
CA ASP A 303 8.29 -11.95 -11.57
C ASP A 303 9.17 -11.24 -12.62
N GLU A 304 10.47 -11.03 -12.32
CA GLU A 304 11.38 -10.28 -13.19
C GLU A 304 11.56 -10.89 -14.58
N SER A 305 11.32 -12.20 -14.73
CA SER A 305 11.43 -12.87 -16.03
C SER A 305 10.24 -12.57 -16.93
N ASP A 306 9.10 -12.23 -16.34
CA ASP A 306 7.87 -11.85 -17.03
C ASP A 306 7.73 -10.34 -17.22
N TYR A 307 8.17 -9.57 -16.23
CA TYR A 307 8.10 -8.12 -16.21
C TYR A 307 9.38 -7.55 -15.60
N SER A 308 10.36 -7.27 -16.47
CA SER A 308 11.70 -6.82 -16.07
C SER A 308 11.76 -5.60 -15.15
N PRO A 309 10.82 -4.63 -15.15
CA PRO A 309 10.83 -3.54 -14.17
C PRO A 309 10.70 -3.99 -12.71
N LEU A 310 10.14 -5.18 -12.44
CA LEU A 310 10.13 -5.75 -11.08
C LEU A 310 11.52 -6.03 -10.52
N LYS A 311 12.53 -6.19 -11.39
CA LYS A 311 13.92 -6.32 -10.97
C LYS A 311 14.40 -5.09 -10.19
N GLN A 312 13.86 -3.91 -10.50
CA GLN A 312 14.27 -2.66 -9.88
C GLN A 312 13.81 -2.57 -8.42
N SER A 313 12.54 -2.89 -8.15
CA SER A 313 12.02 -2.96 -6.78
C SER A 313 12.44 -4.24 -6.05
N GLY A 314 12.98 -5.24 -6.76
CA GLY A 314 13.31 -6.53 -6.17
C GLY A 314 12.08 -7.32 -5.70
N HIS A 315 10.88 -6.96 -6.15
CA HIS A 315 9.62 -7.54 -5.71
C HIS A 315 8.89 -8.33 -6.78
N GLY A 316 8.28 -9.44 -6.40
CA GLY A 316 7.33 -10.19 -7.24
C GLY A 316 5.90 -9.90 -6.82
N VAL A 317 4.93 -10.27 -7.65
CA VAL A 317 3.51 -10.20 -7.30
C VAL A 317 2.79 -11.49 -7.65
N TYR A 318 1.67 -11.73 -6.97
CA TYR A 318 0.85 -12.90 -7.21
C TYR A 318 -0.60 -12.64 -6.86
N ILE A 319 -1.49 -13.47 -7.40
CA ILE A 319 -2.89 -13.53 -7.00
C ILE A 319 -3.32 -14.99 -6.93
N VAL A 320 -4.11 -15.30 -5.91
CA VAL A 320 -4.66 -16.63 -5.67
C VAL A 320 -6.17 -16.52 -5.52
N ASN A 321 -6.88 -17.44 -6.14
CA ASN A 321 -8.31 -17.63 -5.95
C ASN A 321 -8.57 -19.07 -5.50
N LEU A 322 -9.22 -19.20 -4.35
CA LEU A 322 -9.62 -20.47 -3.76
C LEU A 322 -11.14 -20.59 -3.83
N SER A 323 -11.63 -21.69 -4.41
CA SER A 323 -13.04 -22.07 -4.39
C SER A 323 -13.56 -22.21 -2.94
N PRO A 324 -14.88 -22.08 -2.70
CA PRO A 324 -15.44 -22.29 -1.38
C PRO A 324 -15.04 -23.66 -0.81
N GLY A 325 -14.58 -23.69 0.45
CA GLY A 325 -14.14 -24.93 1.09
C GLY A 325 -12.89 -25.56 0.46
N SER A 326 -12.03 -24.80 -0.22
CA SER A 326 -10.71 -25.27 -0.62
C SER A 326 -9.59 -24.66 0.22
N MET A 327 -8.37 -25.15 0.04
CA MET A 327 -7.18 -24.59 0.66
C MET A 327 -5.98 -24.67 -0.25
N MET A 328 -5.09 -23.69 -0.16
CA MET A 328 -3.72 -23.88 -0.63
C MET A 328 -2.98 -24.74 0.40
N ALA A 329 -2.40 -25.85 -0.06
CA ALA A 329 -1.78 -26.85 0.80
C ALA A 329 -0.64 -26.25 1.66
N PRO A 330 -0.40 -26.79 2.87
CA PRO A 330 0.75 -26.43 3.69
C PRO A 330 2.06 -26.39 2.89
N HIS A 331 2.71 -25.23 2.88
CA HIS A 331 3.92 -24.99 2.11
C HIS A 331 4.86 -24.01 2.79
N VAL A 332 6.07 -23.93 2.23
CA VAL A 332 7.12 -23.02 2.67
C VAL A 332 7.66 -22.25 1.47
N ASN A 333 7.90 -20.95 1.63
CA ASN A 333 8.60 -20.14 0.64
C ASN A 333 10.10 -20.07 0.96
N PRO A 334 10.98 -20.65 0.11
CA PRO A 334 12.40 -20.73 0.39
C PRO A 334 13.18 -19.47 0.00
N THR A 335 12.63 -18.57 -0.82
CA THR A 335 13.36 -17.39 -1.35
C THR A 335 12.73 -16.05 -1.01
N ALA A 336 11.49 -16.01 -0.49
CA ALA A 336 10.76 -14.76 -0.30
C ALA A 336 9.94 -14.74 0.99
N ILE A 337 9.77 -13.54 1.54
CA ILE A 337 8.66 -13.21 2.43
C ILE A 337 7.44 -12.93 1.55
N GLU A 338 6.27 -13.36 2.01
CA GLU A 338 5.01 -13.20 1.28
C GLU A 338 4.06 -12.26 2.03
N TYR A 339 3.44 -11.33 1.32
CA TYR A 339 2.37 -10.47 1.83
C TYR A 339 1.10 -10.75 1.04
N GLY A 340 -0.03 -10.91 1.71
CA GLY A 340 -1.32 -11.08 1.08
C GLY A 340 -2.33 -10.04 1.56
N VAL A 341 -3.04 -9.44 0.62
CA VAL A 341 -4.19 -8.55 0.82
C VAL A 341 -5.43 -9.29 0.34
N VAL A 342 -6.38 -9.51 1.24
CA VAL A 342 -7.65 -10.16 0.87
C VAL A 342 -8.48 -9.21 0.01
N LEU A 343 -8.75 -9.62 -1.22
CA LEU A 343 -9.56 -8.86 -2.18
C LEU A 343 -11.04 -9.24 -2.11
N LYS A 344 -11.34 -10.51 -1.84
CA LYS A 344 -12.72 -11.01 -1.81
C LYS A 344 -12.88 -12.19 -0.87
N GLY A 345 -14.03 -12.22 -0.19
CA GLY A 345 -14.47 -13.35 0.63
C GLY A 345 -13.82 -13.40 2.00
N THR A 346 -13.88 -14.58 2.61
CA THR A 346 -13.30 -14.84 3.93
C THR A 346 -12.57 -16.16 3.95
N GLY A 347 -11.53 -16.23 4.77
CA GLY A 347 -10.71 -17.42 4.89
C GLY A 347 -10.00 -17.46 6.23
N ARG A 348 -9.07 -18.40 6.35
CA ARG A 348 -8.25 -18.60 7.53
C ARG A 348 -6.80 -18.80 7.09
N ILE A 349 -5.89 -18.15 7.80
CA ILE A 349 -4.45 -18.27 7.59
C ILE A 349 -3.86 -19.00 8.79
N GLN A 350 -3.11 -20.06 8.53
CA GLN A 350 -2.34 -20.77 9.55
C GLN A 350 -0.86 -20.63 9.27
N ILE A 351 -0.08 -20.32 10.31
CA ILE A 351 1.37 -20.20 10.26
C ILE A 351 1.95 -21.02 11.42
N VAL A 352 3.06 -21.71 11.18
CA VAL A 352 3.70 -22.64 12.12
C VAL A 352 5.11 -22.17 12.45
N TYR A 353 5.53 -22.30 13.71
CA TYR A 353 6.91 -22.05 14.14
C TYR A 353 7.83 -23.22 13.78
N PRO A 354 9.15 -23.03 13.71
CA PRO A 354 10.11 -24.11 13.47
C PRO A 354 10.01 -25.30 14.43
N ASN A 355 9.53 -25.08 15.66
CA ASN A 355 9.31 -26.15 16.65
C ASN A 355 8.01 -26.96 16.43
N GLY A 356 7.26 -26.69 15.36
CA GLY A 356 6.01 -27.37 15.02
C GLY A 356 4.75 -26.83 15.72
N THR A 357 4.87 -25.84 16.60
CA THR A 357 3.71 -25.22 17.27
C THR A 357 3.03 -24.18 16.37
N LEU A 358 1.72 -23.98 16.54
CA LEU A 358 0.98 -22.97 15.77
C LEU A 358 1.43 -21.55 16.17
N ALA A 359 1.98 -20.82 15.20
CA ALA A 359 2.34 -19.42 15.34
C ALA A 359 1.14 -18.49 15.19
N MET A 360 0.25 -18.81 14.24
CA MET A 360 -1.02 -18.12 14.04
C MET A 360 -2.06 -19.07 13.48
N ASN A 361 -3.31 -18.87 13.90
CA ASN A 361 -4.49 -19.47 13.26
C ASN A 361 -5.61 -18.43 13.30
N ALA A 362 -5.78 -17.66 12.22
CA ALA A 362 -6.60 -16.46 12.25
C ALA A 362 -7.56 -16.36 11.07
N ARG A 363 -8.79 -15.89 11.33
CA ARG A 363 -9.76 -15.56 10.28
C ARG A 363 -9.38 -14.25 9.62
N VAL A 364 -9.46 -14.20 8.30
CA VAL A 364 -9.22 -13.01 7.48
C VAL A 364 -10.42 -12.75 6.58
N ARG A 365 -10.65 -11.47 6.27
CA ARG A 365 -11.71 -10.99 5.38
C ARG A 365 -11.17 -9.89 4.47
N GLU A 366 -11.97 -9.49 3.49
CA GLU A 366 -11.65 -8.39 2.57
C GLU A 366 -11.04 -7.17 3.29
N GLY A 367 -9.92 -6.70 2.74
CA GLY A 367 -9.12 -5.60 3.29
C GLY A 367 -8.11 -5.99 4.37
N ASP A 368 -8.18 -7.20 4.94
CA ASP A 368 -7.13 -7.67 5.85
C ASP A 368 -5.82 -7.93 5.10
N VAL A 369 -4.71 -7.54 5.71
CA VAL A 369 -3.36 -7.79 5.22
C VAL A 369 -2.67 -8.76 6.16
N PHE A 370 -2.10 -9.83 5.61
CA PHE A 370 -1.25 -10.76 6.34
C PHE A 370 0.13 -10.82 5.69
N TRP A 371 1.12 -11.25 6.47
CA TRP A 371 2.45 -11.51 5.94
C TRP A 371 3.02 -12.78 6.56
N VAL A 372 3.85 -13.47 5.79
CA VAL A 372 4.47 -14.74 6.16
C VAL A 372 5.98 -14.63 5.96
N PRO A 373 6.77 -14.71 7.04
CA PRO A 373 8.21 -14.68 6.91
C PRO A 373 8.73 -15.86 6.09
N ARG A 374 9.88 -15.66 5.46
CA ARG A 374 10.60 -16.72 4.76
C ARG A 374 10.80 -17.92 5.68
N TYR A 375 10.68 -19.13 5.13
CA TYR A 375 10.81 -20.41 5.84
C TYR A 375 9.68 -20.82 6.78
N PHE A 376 8.73 -19.94 7.13
CA PHE A 376 7.62 -20.33 7.99
C PHE A 376 6.63 -21.19 7.20
N PRO A 377 6.26 -22.40 7.66
CA PRO A 377 5.20 -23.17 7.04
C PRO A 377 3.84 -22.53 7.26
N PHE A 378 3.03 -22.51 6.21
CA PHE A 378 1.72 -21.89 6.26
C PHE A 378 0.73 -22.50 5.26
N CYS A 379 -0.55 -22.24 5.48
CA CYS A 379 -1.61 -22.52 4.53
C CYS A 379 -2.71 -21.45 4.59
N GLN A 380 -3.46 -21.35 3.50
CA GLN A 380 -4.61 -20.46 3.35
C GLN A 380 -5.83 -21.31 3.03
N ILE A 381 -6.90 -21.12 3.80
CA ILE A 381 -8.10 -21.95 3.75
C ILE A 381 -9.29 -21.04 3.46
N ALA A 382 -10.03 -21.32 2.40
CA ALA A 382 -11.26 -20.61 2.06
C ALA A 382 -12.41 -21.03 2.99
N SER A 383 -13.26 -20.07 3.35
CA SER A 383 -14.57 -20.39 3.93
C SER A 383 -15.46 -21.14 2.95
N THR A 384 -16.47 -21.83 3.44
CA THR A 384 -17.52 -22.46 2.61
C THR A 384 -18.52 -21.45 2.03
N ASN A 385 -18.52 -20.21 2.52
CA ASN A 385 -19.54 -19.21 2.19
C ASN A 385 -19.29 -18.47 0.86
N GLY A 386 -18.14 -18.68 0.22
CA GLY A 386 -17.79 -18.02 -1.02
C GLY A 386 -16.31 -18.18 -1.37
N PRO A 387 -15.92 -17.77 -2.60
CA PRO A 387 -14.53 -17.83 -3.00
C PRO A 387 -13.67 -16.89 -2.14
N PHE A 388 -12.43 -17.30 -1.90
CA PHE A 388 -11.44 -16.52 -1.18
C PHE A 388 -10.32 -16.11 -2.14
N GLU A 389 -10.27 -14.82 -2.45
CA GLU A 389 -9.30 -14.24 -3.38
C GLU A 389 -8.39 -13.25 -2.66
N PHE A 390 -7.10 -13.37 -2.87
CA PHE A 390 -6.10 -12.47 -2.30
C PHE A 390 -4.98 -12.20 -3.31
N PHE A 391 -4.57 -10.94 -3.36
CA PHE A 391 -3.43 -10.46 -4.12
C PHE A 391 -2.27 -10.20 -3.17
N GLY A 392 -1.04 -10.37 -3.64
CA GLY A 392 0.10 -10.22 -2.77
C GLY A 392 1.39 -9.83 -3.46
N PHE A 393 2.34 -9.41 -2.64
CA PHE A 393 3.70 -9.06 -3.02
C PHE A 393 4.68 -10.05 -2.38
N THR A 394 5.78 -10.32 -3.07
CA THR A 394 6.90 -11.10 -2.53
C THR A 394 8.15 -10.25 -2.49
N THR A 395 8.96 -10.40 -1.43
CA THR A 395 10.25 -9.67 -1.27
C THR A 395 11.37 -10.23 -2.17
N SER A 396 11.00 -10.78 -3.32
CA SER A 396 11.91 -11.33 -4.32
C SER A 396 11.22 -11.23 -5.68
N ALA A 397 11.85 -10.52 -6.61
CA ALA A 397 11.49 -10.49 -8.02
C ALA A 397 11.96 -11.73 -8.78
N ARG A 398 12.80 -12.58 -8.17
CA ARG A 398 13.16 -13.88 -8.76
C ARG A 398 12.03 -14.86 -8.59
N ARG A 399 11.90 -15.78 -9.56
CA ARG A 399 10.93 -16.87 -9.52
C ARG A 399 11.01 -17.63 -8.20
N ASN A 400 9.93 -17.57 -7.42
CA ASN A 400 9.79 -18.32 -6.18
C ASN A 400 9.17 -19.69 -6.45
N HIS A 401 9.78 -20.74 -5.90
CA HIS A 401 9.31 -22.11 -5.97
C HIS A 401 8.87 -22.59 -4.58
N PRO A 402 7.57 -22.42 -4.22
CA PRO A 402 7.06 -22.91 -2.95
C PRO A 402 7.29 -24.41 -2.80
N GLN A 403 7.73 -24.83 -1.61
CA GLN A 403 7.86 -26.23 -1.26
C GLN A 403 6.62 -26.68 -0.51
N PHE A 404 5.74 -27.40 -1.20
CA PHE A 404 4.56 -27.99 -0.58
C PHE A 404 4.95 -29.17 0.30
N LEU A 405 4.45 -29.18 1.53
CA LEU A 405 4.73 -30.22 2.52
C LEU A 405 3.84 -31.45 2.30
N VAL A 406 2.59 -31.23 1.88
CA VAL A 406 1.58 -32.28 1.64
C VAL A 406 0.96 -32.16 0.24
N GLY A 407 0.31 -33.24 -0.23
CA GLY A 407 -0.29 -33.34 -1.56
C GLY A 407 0.55 -34.19 -2.53
N ARG A 408 0.02 -34.42 -3.74
CA ARG A 408 0.57 -35.37 -4.73
C ARG A 408 2.01 -35.06 -5.16
N ASN A 409 2.41 -33.79 -5.18
CA ASN A 409 3.74 -33.34 -5.61
C ASN A 409 4.52 -32.62 -4.50
N SER A 410 4.49 -33.20 -3.30
CA SER A 410 5.00 -32.59 -2.06
C SER A 410 6.32 -33.20 -1.56
N LEU A 411 6.94 -32.54 -0.58
CA LEU A 411 8.11 -33.06 0.14
C LEU A 411 7.81 -34.41 0.80
N MET A 412 6.63 -34.59 1.41
CA MET A 412 6.25 -35.89 1.99
C MET A 412 6.21 -37.01 0.95
N GLN A 413 5.80 -36.72 -0.29
CA GLN A 413 5.83 -37.69 -1.39
C GLN A 413 7.27 -37.99 -1.85
N ARG A 414 8.16 -36.99 -1.87
CA ARG A 414 9.57 -37.18 -2.25
C ARG A 414 10.38 -37.92 -1.18
N LEU A 415 10.05 -37.70 0.10
CA LEU A 415 10.75 -38.30 1.24
C LEU A 415 10.12 -39.61 1.73
N ARG A 416 9.18 -40.23 1.01
CA ARG A 416 8.41 -41.41 1.49
C ARG A 416 9.18 -42.73 1.65
N GLY A 417 10.51 -42.67 1.78
CA GLY A 417 11.41 -43.79 2.02
C GLY A 417 11.42 -44.28 3.48
N PRO A 418 12.21 -45.33 3.78
CA PRO A 418 12.31 -45.92 5.11
C PRO A 418 12.81 -44.93 6.17
N GLU A 419 13.66 -43.97 5.82
CA GLU A 419 14.21 -42.97 6.74
C GLU A 419 13.11 -42.05 7.30
N PHE A 420 12.20 -41.61 6.44
CA PHE A 420 11.08 -40.76 6.85
C PHE A 420 10.01 -41.57 7.60
N ALA A 421 9.82 -42.84 7.23
CA ALA A 421 8.96 -43.75 7.98
C ALA A 421 9.49 -43.94 9.41
N ALA A 422 10.81 -44.15 9.55
CA ALA A 422 11.50 -44.23 10.84
C ALA A 422 11.40 -42.92 11.63
N ALA A 423 11.52 -41.75 10.98
CA ALA A 423 11.36 -40.45 11.63
C ALA A 423 9.97 -40.25 12.27
N PHE A 424 8.93 -40.89 11.73
CA PHE A 424 7.59 -40.92 12.32
C PHE A 424 7.33 -42.12 13.23
N GLY A 425 8.28 -43.05 13.36
CA GLY A 425 8.08 -44.31 14.09
C GLY A 425 6.99 -45.21 13.49
N ILE A 426 6.79 -45.16 12.16
CA ILE A 426 5.78 -45.97 11.47
C ILE A 426 6.40 -46.86 10.39
N GLY A 427 5.71 -47.95 10.03
CA GLY A 427 6.14 -48.78 8.90
C GLY A 427 5.89 -48.12 7.54
N GLU A 428 6.75 -48.39 6.56
CA GLU A 428 6.67 -47.82 5.20
C GLU A 428 5.30 -48.00 4.53
N LYS A 429 4.67 -49.17 4.69
CA LYS A 429 3.33 -49.42 4.13
C LYS A 429 2.30 -48.44 4.68
N ARG A 430 2.40 -48.08 5.97
CA ARG A 430 1.53 -47.10 6.60
C ARG A 430 1.83 -45.69 6.08
N LEU A 431 3.11 -45.32 5.98
CA LEU A 431 3.51 -44.02 5.41
C LEU A 431 3.00 -43.88 3.98
N LYS A 432 3.22 -44.88 3.11
CA LYS A 432 2.75 -44.89 1.72
C LYS A 432 1.24 -44.71 1.61
N ARG A 433 0.45 -45.35 2.49
CA ARG A 433 -1.01 -45.13 2.54
C ARG A 433 -1.37 -43.69 2.89
N ILE A 434 -0.71 -43.11 3.92
CA ILE A 434 -0.97 -41.73 4.35
C ILE A 434 -0.60 -40.74 3.23
N THR A 435 0.60 -40.85 2.67
CA THR A 435 1.06 -39.93 1.62
C THR A 435 0.20 -40.00 0.37
N ASN A 436 -0.30 -41.19 0.02
CA ASN A 436 -1.13 -41.40 -1.18
C ASN A 436 -2.62 -41.09 -0.99
N ALA A 437 -3.06 -40.76 0.22
CA ALA A 437 -4.47 -40.46 0.49
C ALA A 437 -4.94 -39.15 -0.16
N GLN A 438 -4.02 -38.21 -0.40
CA GLN A 438 -4.32 -36.95 -1.10
C GLN A 438 -3.85 -37.04 -2.55
N HIS A 439 -4.79 -36.96 -3.49
CA HIS A 439 -4.53 -37.04 -4.93
C HIS A 439 -4.32 -35.66 -5.60
N GLU A 440 -4.75 -34.59 -4.94
CA GLU A 440 -4.59 -33.22 -5.41
C GLU A 440 -3.21 -32.65 -5.07
N GLN A 441 -2.84 -31.57 -5.76
CA GLN A 441 -1.59 -30.82 -5.54
C GLN A 441 -1.87 -29.33 -5.46
N ILE A 442 -1.05 -28.61 -4.69
CA ILE A 442 -1.07 -27.14 -4.53
C ILE A 442 -2.35 -26.58 -3.92
N ILE A 443 -3.51 -26.76 -4.55
CA ILE A 443 -4.83 -26.40 -4.02
C ILE A 443 -5.64 -27.68 -3.82
N LEU A 444 -6.13 -27.90 -2.61
CA LEU A 444 -6.78 -29.13 -2.17
C LEU A 444 -8.19 -28.81 -1.64
N PRO A 445 -9.12 -29.79 -1.60
CA PRO A 445 -10.35 -29.64 -0.83
C PRO A 445 -10.05 -29.50 0.66
N SER A 446 -10.79 -28.62 1.35
CA SER A 446 -10.75 -28.43 2.80
C SER A 446 -12.10 -28.82 3.39
N SER A 447 -12.10 -29.71 4.36
CA SER A 447 -13.31 -30.15 5.08
C SER A 447 -13.75 -29.18 6.17
N SER A 448 -13.28 -27.92 6.18
CA SER A 448 -13.49 -27.02 7.31
C SER A 448 -14.90 -26.41 7.36
N SER A 449 -15.88 -27.22 7.72
CA SER A 449 -16.94 -26.80 8.65
C SER A 449 -16.44 -27.10 10.06
N THR A 450 -15.99 -26.08 10.79
CA THR A 450 -15.81 -26.22 12.25
C THR A 450 -17.13 -25.76 12.88
N PRO A 451 -17.79 -26.55 13.75
CA PRO A 451 -19.11 -26.22 14.32
C PRO A 451 -19.01 -25.13 15.39
N GLY A 452 -18.58 -23.94 14.98
CA GLY A 452 -18.60 -22.70 15.76
C GLY A 452 -19.09 -21.50 14.93
N ASP A 453 -19.44 -21.69 13.66
CA ASP A 453 -19.97 -20.65 12.75
C ASP A 453 -21.49 -20.43 12.93
N MET A 454 -22.07 -20.76 14.08
CA MET A 454 -23.44 -20.41 14.48
C MET A 454 -23.48 -19.82 15.89
N VAL A 455 -22.91 -18.62 16.10
CA VAL A 455 -23.39 -17.61 17.06
C VAL A 455 -22.99 -16.22 16.57
#